data_AF-A0A933GSM5-F1
#
_entry.id   AF-A0A933GSM5-F1
#
_cell.length_a   1.000
_cell.length_b   1.000
_cell.length_c   1.000
_cell.angle_alpha   90.00
_cell.angle_beta   90.00
_cell.angle_gamma   90.00
#
_symmetry.space_group_name_H-M   'P 1'
#
loop_
_entity.id
_entity.type
_entity.pdbx_description
1 polymer ?
#
loop_
_entity_poly.entity_id
_entity_poly.type
_entity_poly.pdbx_seq_one_letter_code
_entity_poly.pdbx_strand_id
1 'polypeptide(L)' 'MAQSRKDARFATQQVGTNQDLQQLVAKKAYELYEQSGRVEGRDLEHWLEAERLVRAQSGVRN' A
#
# COMPACT_ATOMS: atom_id res chain seq x y z
N MET A 1 14.21 41.52 3.59
CA MET A 1 12.84 40.98 3.51
C MET A 1 12.93 39.50 3.17
N ALA A 2 12.61 38.64 4.13
CA ALA A 2 12.78 37.20 4.06
C ALA A 2 11.42 36.51 4.12
N GLN A 3 10.93 35.99 3.00
CA GLN A 3 9.85 34.99 2.95
C GLN A 3 9.65 34.53 1.50
N SER A 4 10.22 33.38 1.13
CA SER A 4 9.66 32.51 0.07
C SER A 4 10.44 31.20 -0.04
N ARG A 5 10.22 30.31 0.92
CA ARG A 5 10.56 28.88 0.84
C ARG A 5 9.60 28.09 1.73
N LYS A 6 8.29 28.15 1.46
CA LYS A 6 7.33 27.35 2.25
C LYS A 6 6.62 26.24 1.47
N ASP A 7 6.75 26.18 0.15
CA ASP A 7 5.89 25.29 -0.66
C ASP A 7 6.60 24.08 -1.29
N ALA A 8 7.82 23.74 -0.85
CA ALA A 8 8.56 22.58 -1.39
C ALA A 8 8.38 21.27 -0.58
N ARG A 9 7.63 21.29 0.53
CA ARG A 9 7.54 20.12 1.44
C ARG A 9 6.32 19.25 1.20
N PHE A 10 5.31 19.70 0.45
CA PHE A 10 4.05 18.98 0.30
C PHE A 10 4.08 17.90 -0.79
N ALA A 11 5.00 17.97 -1.76
CA ALA A 11 5.12 16.97 -2.83
C ALA A 11 5.69 15.60 -2.36
N THR A 12 6.36 15.54 -1.20
CA THR A 12 6.95 14.29 -0.69
C THR A 12 6.03 13.56 0.31
N GLN A 13 5.00 14.22 0.84
CA GLN A 13 4.12 13.64 1.87
C GLN A 13 3.04 12.71 1.28
N GLN A 14 2.67 12.86 0.01
CA GLN A 14 1.68 11.98 -0.66
C GLN A 14 2.29 10.72 -1.27
N VAL A 15 3.57 10.73 -1.65
CA VAL A 15 4.24 9.54 -2.20
C VAL A 15 4.48 8.48 -1.11
N GLY A 16 4.75 8.91 0.12
CA GLY A 16 4.94 8.01 1.25
C GLY A 16 3.71 7.17 1.58
N THR A 17 2.50 7.73 1.49
CA THR A 17 1.26 7.01 1.81
C THR A 17 0.85 6.02 0.71
N ASN A 18 1.10 6.35 -0.57
CA ASN A 18 0.79 5.43 -1.67
C ASN A 18 1.77 4.27 -1.73
N GLN A 19 3.07 4.53 -1.51
CA GLN A 19 4.08 3.47 -1.43
C GLN A 19 3.87 2.59 -0.19
N ASP A 20 3.50 3.17 0.95
CA ASP A 20 3.18 2.39 2.17
C ASP A 20 2.01 1.43 1.95
N LEU A 21 0.93 1.90 1.31
CA LEU A 21 -0.20 1.04 0.92
C LEU A 21 0.25 -0.10 0.00
N GLN A 22 1.03 0.19 -1.05
CA GLN A 22 1.53 -0.84 -1.96
C GLN A 22 2.42 -1.86 -1.25
N GLN A 23 3.27 -1.43 -0.31
CA GLN A 23 4.10 -2.32 0.50
C GLN A 23 3.26 -3.22 1.41
N LEU A 24 2.20 -2.68 2.02
CA LEU A 24 1.25 -3.45 2.82
C LEU A 24 0.52 -4.49 1.96
N VAL A 25 0.10 -4.12 0.75
CA VAL A 25 -0.54 -5.03 -0.19
C VAL A 25 0.42 -6.14 -0.62
N ALA A 26 1.65 -5.79 -1.01
CA ALA A 26 2.65 -6.76 -1.41
C ALA A 26 2.99 -7.75 -0.29
N LYS A 27 3.17 -7.25 0.94
CA LYS A 27 3.39 -8.10 2.11
C LYS A 27 2.22 -9.05 2.33
N LYS A 28 0.99 -8.54 2.28
CA LYS A 28 -0.22 -9.33 2.52
C LYS A 28 -0.45 -10.37 1.42
N ALA A 29 -0.16 -10.03 0.17
CA ALA A 29 -0.24 -10.94 -0.96
C ALA A 29 0.78 -12.08 -0.83
N TYR A 30 2.01 -11.77 -0.40
CA TYR A 30 3.04 -12.76 -0.15
C TYR A 30 2.67 -13.72 0.98
N GLU A 31 2.11 -13.20 2.09
CA GLU A 31 1.60 -14.04 3.18
C GLU A 31 0.46 -14.97 2.71
N LEU A 32 -0.44 -14.50 1.86
CA LEU A 32 -1.52 -15.30 1.27
C LEU A 32 -0.99 -16.38 0.33
N TYR A 33 0.01 -16.03 -0.48
CA TYR A 33 0.68 -16.95 -1.40
C TYR A 33 1.37 -18.09 -0.65
N GLU A 34 2.12 -17.77 0.42
CA GLU A 34 2.77 -18.80 1.24
C GLU A 34 1.77 -19.67 1.99
N GLN A 35 0.72 -19.09 2.58
CA GLN A 35 -0.32 -19.84 3.30
C GLN A 35 -1.14 -20.74 2.37
N SER A 36 -1.37 -20.32 1.12
CA SER A 36 -2.10 -21.12 0.14
C SER A 36 -1.27 -22.28 -0.41
N GLY A 37 0.01 -22.41 -0.03
CA GLY A 37 0.90 -23.46 -0.52
C GLY A 37 1.62 -23.11 -1.81
N ARG A 38 1.84 -21.81 -2.08
CA ARG A 38 2.56 -21.31 -3.26
C ARG A 38 1.94 -21.76 -4.58
N VAL A 39 0.60 -21.66 -4.63
CA VAL A 39 -0.16 -22.02 -5.83
C VAL A 39 0.13 -21.01 -6.93
N GLU A 40 0.99 -21.42 -7.84
CA GLU A 40 1.31 -20.75 -9.09
C GLU A 40 0.05 -20.54 -9.94
N GLY A 41 -0.15 -19.29 -10.40
CA GLY A 41 -1.33 -18.89 -11.18
C GLY A 41 -2.44 -18.24 -10.35
N ARG A 42 -2.33 -18.21 -9.01
CA ARG A 42 -3.21 -17.45 -8.11
C ARG A 42 -2.58 -16.18 -7.56
N ASP A 43 -1.36 -15.86 -7.98
CA ASP A 43 -0.61 -14.69 -7.54
C ASP A 43 -1.41 -13.38 -7.72
N LEU A 44 -2.13 -13.28 -8.84
CA LEU A 44 -3.01 -12.14 -9.14
C LEU A 44 -4.23 -12.10 -8.21
N GLU A 45 -4.83 -13.25 -7.89
CA GLU A 45 -5.95 -13.35 -6.95
C GLU A 45 -5.50 -12.96 -5.54
N HIS A 46 -4.35 -13.48 -5.08
CA HIS A 46 -3.75 -13.14 -3.79
C HIS A 46 -3.40 -11.65 -3.70
N TRP A 47 -2.92 -11.05 -4.79
CA TRP A 47 -2.64 -9.62 -4.85
C TRP A 47 -3.92 -8.76 -4.81
N LEU A 48 -4.96 -9.12 -5.56
CA LEU A 48 -6.26 -8.41 -5.54
C LEU A 48 -6.95 -8.52 -4.18
N GLU A 49 -6.88 -9.69 -3.54
CA GLU A 49 -7.44 -9.92 -2.21
C GLU A 49 -6.67 -9.12 -1.15
N ALA A 50 -5.34 -9.10 -1.23
CA ALA A 50 -4.50 -8.26 -0.40
C ALA A 50 -4.80 -6.76 -0.58
N GLU A 51 -4.98 -6.29 -1.82
CA GLU A 51 -5.32 -4.89 -2.10
C GLU A 51 -6.66 -4.52 -1.45
N ARG A 52 -7.66 -5.38 -1.60
CA ARG A 52 -8.98 -5.19 -0.98
C ARG A 52 -8.88 -5.13 0.54
N LEU A 53 -8.13 -6.04 1.16
CA LEU A 53 -7.95 -6.10 2.61
C LEU A 53 -7.22 -4.86 3.16
N VAL A 54 -6.16 -4.43 2.50
CA VAL A 54 -5.41 -3.23 2.90
C VAL A 54 -6.26 -1.99 2.72
N ARG A 55 -6.95 -1.82 1.58
CA ARG A 55 -7.85 -0.69 1.36
C ARG A 55 -9.00 -0.65 2.36
N ALA A 56 -9.54 -1.81 2.76
CA ALA A 56 -10.56 -1.89 3.81
C ALA A 56 -10.01 -1.49 5.19
N GLN A 57 -8.79 -1.92 5.55
CA GLN A 57 -8.16 -1.54 6.82
C GLN A 57 -7.72 -0.07 6.86
N SER A 58 -7.21 0.47 5.75
CA SER A 58 -6.81 1.87 5.64
C SER A 58 -8.00 2.82 5.51
N GLY A 59 -9.15 2.31 5.05
CA GLY A 59 -10.39 3.05 4.86
C GLY A 59 -11.31 3.14 6.09
N VAL A 60 -10.98 2.50 7.21
CA VAL A 60 -11.79 2.55 8.44
C VAL A 60 -10.92 2.99 9.63
N ARG A 61 -10.69 4.29 9.69
CA ARG A 61 -10.50 5.03 10.93
C ARG A 61 -11.27 6.35 10.81
N ASN A 62 -12.59 6.27 10.87
CA ASN A 62 -13.49 7.39 11.21
C ASN A 62 -14.05 7.10 12.60
#